data_AF-A0A2X3IXJ8-F1
#
_entry.id   AF-A0A2X3IXJ8-F1
#
_cell.length_a   1.000
_cell.length_b   1.000
_cell.length_c   1.000
_cell.angle_alpha   90.00
_cell.angle_beta   90.00
_cell.angle_gamma   90.00
#
_symmetry.space_group_name_H-M   'P 1'
#
loop_
_entity.id
_entity.type
_entity.pdbx_description
1 polymer ?
#
loop_
_entity_poly.entity_id
_entity_poly.type
_entity_poly.pdbx_seq_one_letter_code
_entity_poly.pdbx_strand_id
1 'polypeptide(L)'
;MELSSLDETLALFDSLSAAPEKGIEEIIPAARTLLVRFCPRETSLASLAEKIACHSLTQRAARGSQQVTIPVHYNGEDLPVVAELLGIEVQALIRRHQEFVWNVAFTGFAPGFAYMVSDAGGWQTPRRSTPRTRIPAGSVALAGEFSGIYPQASPGGWQLIGQTELKMWDLSREQPALLMPGAQVNFIDAARSTKTVSLPARVLPQSLPEGAGATLTVLAYRVANAVAGQWPGGKGWYGAF
;
A
#
# COMPACT_ATOMS: atom_id res chain seq x y z
N MET A 1 -14.98 6.96 19.88
CA MET A 1 -14.91 8.38 20.30
C MET A 1 -14.41 9.23 19.13
N GLU A 2 -14.75 10.51 19.11
CA GLU A 2 -14.36 11.47 18.07
C GLU A 2 -13.42 12.53 18.66
N LEU A 3 -12.37 12.88 17.93
CA LEU A 3 -11.27 13.76 18.31
C LEU A 3 -11.21 14.95 17.33
N SER A 4 -10.53 16.02 17.72
CA SER A 4 -10.51 17.27 16.93
C SER A 4 -9.65 17.13 15.68
N SER A 5 -8.65 16.24 15.70
CA SER A 5 -7.71 16.05 14.60
C SER A 5 -7.17 14.62 14.50
N LEU A 6 -6.53 14.34 13.37
CA LEU A 6 -5.74 13.11 13.18
C LEU A 6 -4.61 13.02 14.19
N ASP A 7 -3.94 14.14 14.45
CA ASP A 7 -2.83 14.19 15.40
C ASP A 7 -3.25 13.80 16.81
N GLU A 8 -4.38 14.31 17.29
CA GLU A 8 -4.95 13.91 18.58
C GLU A 8 -5.35 12.43 18.60
N THR A 9 -5.92 11.95 17.50
CA THR A 9 -6.32 10.53 17.38
C THR A 9 -5.11 9.60 17.46
N LEU A 10 -4.03 9.96 16.77
CA LEU A 10 -2.80 9.18 16.75
C LEU A 10 -2.04 9.30 18.06
N ALA A 11 -1.99 10.48 18.70
CA ALA A 11 -1.38 10.64 20.01
C ALA A 11 -2.12 9.83 21.09
N LEU A 12 -3.45 9.82 21.05
CA LEU A 12 -4.25 9.00 21.97
C LEU A 12 -4.01 7.50 21.73
N PHE A 13 -3.98 7.07 20.47
CA PHE A 13 -3.65 5.70 20.11
C PHE A 13 -2.26 5.28 20.62
N ASP A 14 -1.25 6.13 20.41
CA ASP A 14 0.12 5.88 20.88
C ASP A 14 0.16 5.80 22.41
N SER A 15 -0.54 6.70 23.11
CA SER A 15 -0.61 6.72 24.57
C SER A 15 -1.28 5.46 25.15
N LEU A 16 -2.40 5.03 24.57
CA LEU A 16 -3.10 3.80 25.00
C LEU A 16 -2.33 2.53 24.62
N SER A 17 -1.56 2.56 23.53
CA SER A 17 -0.72 1.42 23.13
C SER A 17 0.50 1.28 24.05
N ALA A 18 1.07 2.40 24.51
CA ALA A 18 2.20 2.41 25.43
C ALA A 18 1.80 2.02 26.87
N ALA A 19 0.58 2.37 27.29
CA ALA A 19 0.02 2.01 28.59
C ALA A 19 -1.38 1.41 28.42
N PRO A 20 -1.47 0.10 28.12
CA PRO A 20 -2.76 -0.55 27.88
C PRO A 20 -3.65 -0.55 29.13
N GLU A 21 -4.86 -0.03 28.99
CA GLU A 21 -5.86 -0.07 30.06
C GLU A 21 -6.51 -1.45 30.17
N LYS A 22 -6.68 -1.91 31.42
CA LYS A 22 -7.30 -3.21 31.68
C LYS A 22 -8.71 -3.28 31.10
N GLY A 23 -9.01 -4.39 30.43
CA GLY A 23 -10.30 -4.65 29.79
C GLY A 23 -10.40 -4.13 28.36
N ILE A 24 -9.42 -3.37 27.84
CA ILE A 24 -9.35 -3.08 26.40
C ILE A 24 -8.90 -4.33 25.65
N GLU A 25 -9.68 -4.73 24.65
CA GLU A 25 -9.39 -5.88 23.79
C GLU A 25 -8.74 -5.42 22.47
N GLU A 26 -9.11 -4.24 21.98
CA GLU A 26 -8.67 -3.76 20.67
C GLU A 26 -8.83 -2.24 20.55
N ILE A 27 -7.90 -1.60 19.84
CA ILE A 27 -7.92 -0.18 19.55
C ILE A 27 -7.68 0.00 18.05
N ILE A 28 -8.63 0.61 17.35
CA ILE A 28 -8.56 0.86 15.91
C ILE A 28 -8.63 2.37 15.65
N PRO A 29 -7.51 3.01 15.26
CA PRO A 29 -7.51 4.41 14.87
C PRO A 29 -8.06 4.61 13.46
N ALA A 30 -8.71 5.75 13.26
CA ALA A 30 -9.12 6.26 11.96
C ALA A 30 -8.79 7.76 11.87
N ALA A 31 -9.35 8.48 10.89
CA ALA A 31 -8.97 9.86 10.61
C ALA A 31 -9.17 10.82 11.80
N ARG A 32 -10.33 10.75 12.48
CA ARG A 32 -10.66 11.57 13.65
C ARG A 32 -11.40 10.78 14.72
N THR A 33 -11.38 9.47 14.60
CA THR A 33 -12.12 8.59 15.48
C THR A 33 -11.22 7.47 15.96
N LEU A 34 -11.43 7.08 17.21
CA LEU A 34 -10.78 5.93 17.82
C LEU A 34 -11.88 4.96 18.25
N LEU A 35 -11.87 3.76 17.68
CA LEU A 35 -12.72 2.65 18.12
C LEU A 35 -11.96 1.88 19.19
N VAL A 36 -12.60 1.71 20.35
CA VAL A 36 -12.06 0.91 21.46
C VAL A 36 -13.06 -0.19 21.75
N ARG A 37 -12.64 -1.44 21.56
CA ARG A 37 -13.38 -2.63 21.97
C ARG A 37 -12.89 -3.03 23.36
N PHE A 38 -13.82 -3.31 24.26
CA PHE A 38 -13.50 -3.65 25.65
C PHE A 38 -14.41 -4.75 26.19
N CYS A 39 -13.93 -5.51 27.16
CA CYS A 39 -14.66 -6.55 27.86
C CYS A 39 -15.48 -5.96 29.02
N PRO A 40 -16.83 -5.99 28.96
CA PRO A 40 -17.69 -5.40 30.00
C PRO A 40 -17.61 -6.10 31.36
N ARG A 41 -17.00 -7.30 31.42
CA ARG A 41 -16.77 -8.03 32.68
C ARG A 41 -15.54 -7.51 33.43
N GLU A 42 -14.62 -6.84 32.74
CA GLU A 42 -13.37 -6.35 33.30
C GLU A 42 -13.39 -4.85 33.58
N THR A 43 -14.14 -4.09 32.78
CA THR A 43 -14.29 -2.64 32.95
C THR A 43 -15.68 -2.16 32.49
N SER A 44 -16.10 -0.99 32.97
CA SER A 44 -17.33 -0.33 32.51
C SER A 44 -16.99 0.80 31.53
N LEU A 45 -17.96 1.18 30.70
CA LEU A 45 -17.81 2.30 29.77
C LEU A 45 -17.40 3.59 30.51
N ALA A 46 -18.02 3.88 31.66
CA ALA A 46 -17.75 5.09 32.43
C ALA A 46 -16.31 5.10 32.97
N SER A 47 -15.86 4.00 33.60
CA SER A 47 -14.49 3.90 34.10
C SER A 47 -13.47 3.97 32.97
N LEU A 48 -13.75 3.32 31.84
CA LEU A 48 -12.88 3.38 30.68
C LEU A 48 -12.80 4.79 30.10
N ALA A 49 -13.92 5.53 30.02
CA ALA A 49 -13.93 6.91 29.55
C ALA A 49 -13.11 7.84 30.46
N GLU A 50 -13.23 7.71 31.78
CA GLU A 50 -12.43 8.47 32.74
C GLU A 50 -10.93 8.20 32.57
N LYS A 51 -10.54 6.93 32.44
CA LYS A 51 -9.15 6.54 32.23
C LYS A 51 -8.60 7.10 30.92
N ILE A 52 -9.33 6.92 29.82
CA ILE A 52 -8.94 7.43 28.50
C ILE A 52 -8.78 8.95 28.52
N ALA A 53 -9.63 9.67 29.27
CA ALA A 53 -9.51 11.13 29.41
C ALA A 53 -8.23 11.57 30.15
N CYS A 54 -7.57 10.69 30.91
CA CYS A 54 -6.29 10.97 31.54
C CYS A 54 -5.08 10.76 30.61
N HIS A 55 -5.26 10.17 29.42
CA HIS A 55 -4.17 9.98 28.46
C HIS A 55 -3.80 11.30 27.76
N SER A 56 -2.51 11.41 27.42
CA SER A 56 -2.01 12.57 26.68
C SER A 56 -2.50 12.55 25.23
N LEU A 57 -3.02 13.69 24.76
CA LEU A 57 -3.34 13.93 23.36
C LEU A 57 -2.20 14.64 22.60
N THR A 58 -1.06 14.88 23.25
CA THR A 58 0.04 15.70 22.71
C THR A 58 1.34 14.92 22.47
N GLN A 59 1.54 13.78 23.12
CA GLN A 59 2.71 12.94 22.90
C GLN A 59 2.47 11.96 21.75
N ARG A 60 3.11 12.21 20.59
CA ARG A 60 3.29 11.16 19.59
C ARG A 60 4.53 10.34 19.94
N ALA A 61 4.41 9.02 19.88
CA ALA A 61 5.58 8.16 19.99
C ALA A 61 6.51 8.41 18.78
N ALA A 62 7.82 8.23 18.96
CA ALA A 62 8.75 8.21 17.84
C ALA A 62 8.35 7.06 16.91
N ARG A 63 7.80 7.39 15.73
CA ARG A 63 7.34 6.40 14.76
C ARG A 63 8.55 5.62 14.22
N GLY A 64 8.41 4.29 14.19
CA GLY A 64 9.49 3.35 13.88
C GLY A 64 10.15 3.60 12.53
N SER A 65 11.46 3.39 12.48
CA SER A 65 12.42 3.71 11.41
C SER A 65 12.25 2.94 10.09
N GLN A 66 11.12 2.25 9.86
CA GLN A 66 10.95 1.46 8.65
C GLN A 66 10.59 2.38 7.48
N GLN A 67 11.56 2.62 6.62
CA GLN A 67 11.38 3.31 5.35
C GLN A 67 11.07 2.30 4.24
N VAL A 68 9.96 2.52 3.54
CA VAL A 68 9.50 1.69 2.43
C VAL A 68 9.46 2.53 1.15
N THR A 69 10.25 2.13 0.16
CA THR A 69 10.22 2.77 -1.16
C THR A 69 9.22 2.07 -2.06
N ILE A 70 8.27 2.83 -2.61
CA ILE A 70 7.22 2.30 -3.49
C ILE A 70 7.38 2.86 -4.90
N PRO A 71 7.71 2.01 -5.89
CA PRO A 71 7.71 2.42 -7.29
C PRO A 71 6.27 2.58 -7.80
N VAL A 72 6.01 3.72 -8.43
CA VAL A 72 4.70 4.09 -8.96
C VAL A 72 4.82 4.45 -10.44
N HIS A 73 4.02 3.81 -11.26
CA HIS A 73 3.73 4.30 -12.60
C HIS A 73 2.65 5.38 -12.47
N TYR A 74 3.02 6.65 -12.69
CA TYR A 74 2.10 7.78 -12.64
C TYR A 74 1.24 7.87 -13.92
N ASN A 75 0.38 6.89 -14.11
CA ASN A 75 -0.54 6.74 -15.25
C ASN A 75 -2.01 6.71 -14.80
N GLY A 76 -2.30 7.18 -13.59
CA GLY A 76 -3.66 7.18 -13.04
C GLY A 76 -4.60 8.05 -13.86
N GLU A 77 -5.83 7.57 -14.04
CA GLU A 77 -6.86 8.26 -14.84
C GLU A 77 -7.23 9.64 -14.30
N ASP A 78 -7.12 9.88 -12.98
CA ASP A 78 -7.46 11.16 -12.36
C ASP A 78 -6.24 12.07 -12.20
N LEU A 79 -5.04 11.63 -12.61
CA LEU A 79 -3.81 12.40 -12.43
C LEU A 79 -3.89 13.83 -13.01
N PRO A 80 -4.44 14.06 -14.23
CA PRO A 80 -4.65 15.42 -14.76
C PRO A 80 -5.66 16.23 -13.93
N VAL A 81 -6.76 15.59 -13.52
CA VAL A 81 -7.84 16.23 -12.75
C VAL A 81 -7.35 16.65 -11.37
N VAL A 82 -6.54 15.82 -10.70
CA VAL A 82 -5.95 16.16 -9.40
C VAL A 82 -4.99 17.33 -9.53
N ALA A 83 -4.21 17.38 -10.61
CA ALA A 83 -3.29 18.50 -10.85
C ALA A 83 -4.08 19.82 -11.01
N GLU A 84 -5.17 19.80 -11.77
CA GLU A 84 -6.08 20.93 -11.93
C GLU A 84 -6.73 21.36 -10.60
N LEU A 85 -7.24 20.41 -9.81
CA LEU A 85 -7.83 20.67 -8.48
C LEU A 85 -6.83 21.33 -7.51
N LEU A 86 -5.55 21.02 -7.64
CA LEU A 86 -4.47 21.59 -6.83
C LEU A 86 -3.86 22.85 -7.45
N GLY A 87 -4.30 23.27 -8.64
CA GLY A 87 -3.79 24.44 -9.35
C GLY A 87 -2.33 24.32 -9.80
N ILE A 88 -1.86 23.10 -10.08
CA ILE A 88 -0.47 22.82 -10.47
C ILE A 88 -0.40 21.98 -11.74
N GLU A 89 0.77 21.93 -12.37
CA GLU A 89 1.01 21.02 -13.50
C GLU A 89 1.09 19.55 -13.04
N VAL A 90 0.72 18.63 -13.93
CA VAL A 90 0.85 17.18 -13.69
C VAL A 90 2.27 16.79 -13.28
N GLN A 91 3.30 17.35 -13.94
CA GLN A 91 4.69 17.07 -13.58
C GLN A 91 5.06 17.62 -12.20
N ALA A 92 4.48 18.74 -11.78
CA ALA A 92 4.68 19.28 -10.44
C ALA A 92 3.99 18.40 -9.38
N LEU A 93 2.78 17.88 -9.67
CA LEU A 93 2.09 16.91 -8.82
C LEU A 93 2.92 15.64 -8.60
N ILE A 94 3.44 15.05 -9.70
CA ILE A 94 4.30 13.86 -9.64
C ILE A 94 5.57 14.12 -8.82
N ARG A 95 6.25 15.26 -9.03
CA ARG A 95 7.43 15.65 -8.23
C ARG A 95 7.09 15.78 -6.75
N ARG A 96 6.03 16.53 -6.43
CA ARG A 96 5.57 16.78 -5.07
C ARG A 96 5.21 15.48 -4.34
N HIS A 97 4.58 14.52 -5.03
CA HIS A 97 4.24 13.22 -4.43
C HIS A 97 5.48 12.36 -4.11
N GLN A 98 6.58 12.52 -4.86
CA GLN A 98 7.84 11.79 -4.64
C GLN A 98 8.74 12.44 -3.59
N GLU A 99 8.80 13.78 -3.58
CA GLU A 99 9.67 14.55 -2.68
C GLU A 99 9.25 14.44 -1.21
N PHE A 100 7.96 14.18 -0.97
CA PHE A 100 7.45 14.08 0.37
C PHE A 100 7.60 12.69 0.97
N VAL A 101 7.95 12.69 2.26
CA VAL A 101 7.82 11.53 3.12
C VAL A 101 6.36 11.39 3.54
N TRP A 102 5.84 10.18 3.37
CA TRP A 102 4.48 9.81 3.71
C TRP A 102 4.48 8.90 4.94
N ASN A 103 3.91 9.34 6.05
CA ASN A 103 3.80 8.57 7.27
C ASN A 103 2.53 7.73 7.21
N VAL A 104 2.61 6.41 7.42
CA VAL A 104 1.43 5.56 7.59
C VAL A 104 0.76 5.92 8.91
N ALA A 105 -0.36 6.63 8.83
CA ALA A 105 -1.14 7.09 9.97
C ALA A 105 -1.82 5.91 10.66
N PHE A 106 -2.63 5.18 9.89
CA PHE A 106 -3.36 3.99 10.31
C PHE A 106 -3.63 3.07 9.11
N THR A 107 -4.04 1.84 9.39
CA THR A 107 -4.48 0.87 8.38
C THR A 107 -5.93 0.48 8.65
N GLY A 108 -6.67 0.13 7.61
CA GLY A 108 -8.12 -0.11 7.71
C GLY A 108 -8.78 -0.18 6.35
N PHE A 109 -10.12 -0.23 6.27
CA PHE A 109 -10.93 -0.46 5.05
C PHE A 109 -10.78 -1.85 4.43
N ALA A 110 -9.56 -2.34 4.23
CA ALA A 110 -9.25 -3.70 3.78
C ALA A 110 -7.87 -4.14 4.30
N PRO A 111 -7.60 -5.44 4.44
CA PRO A 111 -6.27 -5.94 4.79
C PRO A 111 -5.19 -5.37 3.87
N GLY A 112 -4.20 -4.68 4.45
CA GLY A 112 -3.08 -4.07 3.74
C GLY A 112 -3.37 -2.69 3.12
N PHE A 113 -4.55 -2.09 3.32
CA PHE A 113 -4.78 -0.70 2.91
C PHE A 113 -4.25 0.24 4.00
N ALA A 114 -3.38 1.16 3.59
CA ALA A 114 -2.72 2.12 4.45
C ALA A 114 -3.16 3.55 4.13
N TYR A 115 -3.52 4.32 5.15
CA TYR A 115 -3.79 5.75 5.06
C TYR A 115 -2.50 6.48 5.43
N MET A 116 -1.96 7.21 4.47
CA MET A 116 -0.69 7.90 4.63
C MET A 116 -0.88 9.42 4.59
N VAL A 117 -0.17 10.13 5.46
CA VAL A 117 -0.18 11.61 5.52
C VAL A 117 1.24 12.13 5.40
N SER A 118 1.39 13.34 4.87
CA SER A 118 2.68 14.01 4.79
C SER A 118 2.71 15.24 5.69
N ASP A 119 3.82 15.41 6.42
CA ASP A 119 4.03 16.55 7.32
C ASP A 119 4.15 17.90 6.57
N ALA A 120 4.46 17.86 5.28
CA ALA A 120 4.56 19.06 4.45
C ALA A 120 3.19 19.71 4.12
N GLY A 121 2.09 19.03 4.44
CA GLY A 121 0.73 19.55 4.29
C GLY A 121 0.32 19.89 2.85
N GLY A 122 -0.81 20.58 2.72
CA GLY A 122 -1.31 21.12 1.46
C GLY A 122 -1.79 20.06 0.44
N TRP A 123 -2.07 18.84 0.90
CA TRP A 123 -2.82 17.85 0.14
C TRP A 123 -4.27 17.96 0.59
N GLN A 124 -5.13 18.51 -0.27
CA GLN A 124 -6.57 18.54 -0.03
C GLN A 124 -7.27 18.18 -1.33
N THR A 125 -7.33 16.88 -1.59
CA THR A 125 -7.88 16.36 -2.84
C THR A 125 -9.30 15.87 -2.60
N PRO A 126 -10.35 16.51 -3.16
CA PRO A 126 -11.71 16.03 -2.97
C PRO A 126 -11.87 14.63 -3.56
N ARG A 127 -12.68 13.80 -2.88
CA ARG A 127 -13.13 12.53 -3.44
C ARG A 127 -13.98 12.79 -4.69
N ARG A 128 -14.02 11.81 -5.59
CA ARG A 128 -14.98 11.82 -6.70
C ARG A 128 -16.41 11.89 -6.16
N SER A 129 -17.24 12.67 -6.85
CA SER A 129 -18.67 12.78 -6.56
C SER A 129 -19.41 11.46 -6.73
N THR A 130 -19.01 10.66 -7.72
CA THR A 130 -19.51 9.31 -7.94
C THR A 130 -18.37 8.30 -7.75
N PRO A 131 -18.46 7.38 -6.77
CA PRO A 131 -17.43 6.38 -6.56
C PRO A 131 -17.39 5.37 -7.70
N ARG A 132 -16.20 4.84 -7.98
CA ARG A 132 -16.01 3.72 -8.90
C ARG A 132 -16.57 2.45 -8.26
N THR A 133 -17.20 1.63 -9.07
CA THR A 133 -17.61 0.27 -8.68
C THR A 133 -16.41 -0.65 -8.50
N ARG A 134 -15.30 -0.36 -9.19
CA ARG A 134 -14.07 -1.15 -9.14
C ARG A 134 -12.84 -0.29 -9.37
N ILE A 135 -11.92 -0.32 -8.42
CA ILE A 135 -10.55 0.20 -8.50
C ILE A 135 -9.62 -1.01 -8.53
N PRO A 136 -8.62 -1.07 -9.43
CA PRO A 136 -7.65 -2.16 -9.48
C PRO A 136 -6.77 -2.26 -8.22
N ALA A 137 -6.25 -3.46 -7.95
CA ALA A 137 -5.21 -3.65 -6.94
C ALA A 137 -3.91 -2.92 -7.35
N GLY A 138 -3.19 -2.39 -6.37
CA GLY A 138 -1.99 -1.59 -6.56
C GLY A 138 -2.25 -0.14 -6.96
N SER A 139 -3.50 0.29 -7.15
CA SER A 139 -3.81 1.68 -7.46
C SER A 139 -3.38 2.61 -6.34
N VAL A 140 -2.62 3.64 -6.68
CA VAL A 140 -2.19 4.72 -5.78
C VAL A 140 -3.15 5.88 -5.96
N ALA A 141 -3.67 6.39 -4.85
CA ALA A 141 -4.77 7.35 -4.88
C ALA A 141 -4.66 8.42 -3.79
N LEU A 142 -5.31 9.56 -4.03
CA LEU A 142 -5.40 10.69 -3.10
C LEU A 142 -6.85 10.99 -2.71
N ALA A 143 -7.06 11.32 -1.44
CA ALA A 143 -8.33 11.88 -0.94
C ALA A 143 -8.13 12.64 0.38
N GLY A 144 -8.65 13.86 0.46
CA GLY A 144 -8.36 14.80 1.54
C GLY A 144 -6.85 15.02 1.63
N GLU A 145 -6.32 14.85 2.84
CA GLU A 145 -4.89 14.87 3.17
C GLU A 145 -4.16 13.54 2.94
N PHE A 146 -4.90 12.49 2.56
CA PHE A 146 -4.35 11.14 2.52
C PHE A 146 -3.87 10.74 1.13
N SER A 147 -2.76 10.02 1.11
CA SER A 147 -2.39 9.09 0.05
C SER A 147 -2.65 7.65 0.51
N GLY A 148 -2.97 6.77 -0.43
CA GLY A 148 -3.36 5.40 -0.13
C GLY A 148 -3.09 4.47 -1.31
N ILE A 149 -2.91 3.19 -1.00
CA ILE A 149 -2.71 2.14 -2.00
C ILE A 149 -3.75 1.06 -1.80
N TYR A 150 -4.52 0.77 -2.85
CA TYR A 150 -5.53 -0.28 -2.83
C TYR A 150 -4.86 -1.66 -2.85
N PRO A 151 -4.96 -2.48 -1.79
CA PRO A 151 -4.27 -3.77 -1.72
C PRO A 151 -4.93 -4.83 -2.61
N GLN A 152 -6.22 -4.66 -2.88
CA GLN A 152 -7.06 -5.55 -3.68
C GLN A 152 -8.08 -4.72 -4.46
N ALA A 153 -8.76 -5.35 -5.42
CA ALA A 153 -9.80 -4.67 -6.18
C ALA A 153 -11.02 -4.37 -5.29
N SER A 154 -11.43 -3.12 -5.23
CA SER A 154 -12.57 -2.69 -4.40
C SER A 154 -13.28 -1.47 -5.02
N PRO A 155 -14.54 -1.19 -4.67
CA PRO A 155 -15.14 0.10 -4.98
C PRO A 155 -14.42 1.23 -4.23
N GLY A 156 -14.51 2.45 -4.73
CA GLY A 156 -13.94 3.62 -4.05
C GLY A 156 -14.06 4.93 -4.81
N GLY A 157 -13.99 6.04 -4.08
CA GLY A 157 -14.10 7.39 -4.64
C GLY A 157 -12.82 8.21 -4.58
N TRP A 158 -11.67 7.59 -4.30
CA TRP A 158 -10.40 8.32 -4.27
C TRP A 158 -9.92 8.61 -5.69
N GLN A 159 -9.17 9.71 -5.84
CA GLN A 159 -8.63 10.12 -7.12
C GLN A 159 -7.38 9.29 -7.42
N LEU A 160 -7.38 8.54 -8.52
CA LEU A 160 -6.31 7.62 -8.90
C LEU A 160 -5.20 8.38 -9.64
N ILE A 161 -3.99 8.38 -9.07
CA ILE A 161 -2.83 9.10 -9.62
C ILE A 161 -1.79 8.18 -10.25
N GLY A 162 -1.84 6.87 -9.95
CA GLY A 162 -0.92 5.90 -10.51
C GLY A 162 -1.17 4.48 -10.03
N GLN A 163 -0.20 3.60 -10.28
CA GLN A 163 -0.24 2.21 -9.86
C GLN A 163 1.16 1.70 -9.48
N THR A 164 1.22 0.84 -8.47
CA THR A 164 2.40 0.05 -8.12
C THR A 164 2.19 -1.43 -8.41
N GLU A 165 3.26 -2.14 -8.79
CA GLU A 165 3.25 -3.60 -8.96
C GLU A 165 3.49 -4.34 -7.63
N LEU A 166 3.85 -3.61 -6.56
CA LEU A 166 4.07 -4.22 -5.25
C LEU A 166 2.76 -4.73 -4.65
N LYS A 167 2.79 -5.95 -4.12
CA LYS A 167 1.68 -6.48 -3.32
C LYS A 167 1.67 -5.84 -1.94
N MET A 168 0.61 -5.11 -1.61
CA MET A 168 0.45 -4.48 -0.29
C MET A 168 0.07 -5.49 0.80
N TRP A 169 -0.53 -6.62 0.42
CA TRP A 169 -0.89 -7.72 1.30
C TRP A 169 -0.43 -9.05 0.70
N ASP A 170 0.32 -9.84 1.47
CA ASP A 170 0.84 -11.14 1.04
C ASP A 170 1.05 -12.10 2.22
N LEU A 171 0.20 -13.14 2.31
CA LEU A 171 0.23 -14.11 3.40
C LEU A 171 1.50 -14.97 3.44
N SER A 172 2.32 -14.97 2.38
CA SER A 172 3.59 -15.71 2.39
C SER A 172 4.74 -14.94 3.07
N ARG A 173 4.53 -13.69 3.48
CA ARG A 173 5.52 -12.88 4.20
C ARG A 173 5.43 -13.12 5.70
N GLU A 174 6.54 -12.92 6.40
CA GLU A 174 6.56 -12.88 7.87
C GLU A 174 5.58 -11.83 8.41
N GLN A 175 5.54 -10.65 7.77
CA GLN A 175 4.52 -9.63 7.98
C GLN A 175 3.65 -9.51 6.73
N PRO A 176 2.37 -9.92 6.78
CA PRO A 176 1.52 -9.92 5.59
C PRO A 176 1.28 -8.54 4.99
N ALA A 177 1.13 -7.51 5.82
CA ALA A 177 1.04 -6.13 5.36
C ALA A 177 2.42 -5.56 5.04
N LEU A 178 2.56 -4.97 3.85
CA LEU A 178 3.78 -4.25 3.48
C LEU A 178 3.95 -2.96 4.27
N LEU A 179 2.83 -2.30 4.57
CA LEU A 179 2.78 -1.00 5.23
C LEU A 179 2.09 -1.14 6.58
N MET A 180 2.83 -0.81 7.64
CA MET A 180 2.37 -0.85 9.03
C MET A 180 2.23 0.57 9.57
N PRO A 181 1.28 0.84 10.49
CA PRO A 181 1.22 2.12 11.19
C PRO A 181 2.58 2.51 11.76
N GLY A 182 2.99 3.75 11.51
CA GLY A 182 4.31 4.25 11.90
C GLY A 182 5.40 4.14 10.83
N ALA A 183 5.22 3.33 9.78
CA ALA A 183 6.19 3.28 8.68
C ALA A 183 6.23 4.59 7.88
N GLN A 184 7.40 4.91 7.33
CA GLN A 184 7.60 5.99 6.38
C GLN A 184 7.63 5.44 4.96
N VAL A 185 6.98 6.13 4.04
CA VAL A 185 6.86 5.72 2.64
C VAL A 185 7.42 6.82 1.75
N ASN A 186 8.27 6.41 0.83
CA ASN A 186 8.81 7.26 -0.22
C ASN A 186 8.35 6.71 -1.57
N PHE A 187 7.69 7.54 -2.36
CA PHE A 187 7.29 7.14 -3.70
C PHE A 187 8.37 7.51 -4.70
N ILE A 188 8.62 6.63 -5.67
CA ILE A 188 9.52 6.89 -6.79
C ILE A 188 8.79 6.64 -8.10
N ASP A 189 9.03 7.46 -9.11
CA ASP A 189 8.50 7.24 -10.46
C ASP A 189 9.17 6.02 -11.10
N ALA A 190 8.41 4.94 -11.27
CA ALA A 190 8.87 3.68 -11.85
C ALA A 190 9.26 3.82 -13.33
N ALA A 191 8.75 4.84 -14.05
CA ALA A 191 9.16 5.12 -15.41
C ALA A 191 10.56 5.77 -15.49
N ARG A 192 11.00 6.40 -14.40
CA ARG A 192 12.33 7.05 -14.28
C ARG A 192 13.32 6.27 -13.42
N SER A 193 12.86 5.34 -12.59
CA SER A 193 13.74 4.45 -11.86
C SER A 193 14.46 3.54 -12.85
N THR A 194 15.79 3.61 -12.91
CA THR A 194 16.58 2.69 -13.72
C THR A 194 16.26 1.27 -13.26
N LYS A 195 15.60 0.48 -14.12
CA LYS A 195 15.52 -0.96 -13.94
C LYS A 195 16.94 -1.49 -13.98
N THR A 196 17.54 -1.71 -12.82
CA THR A 196 18.75 -2.54 -12.72
C THR A 196 18.33 -3.96 -13.02
N VAL A 197 18.43 -4.36 -14.29
CA VAL A 197 18.35 -5.77 -14.66
C VAL A 197 19.70 -6.36 -14.26
N SER A 198 19.74 -6.99 -13.09
CA SER A 198 20.82 -7.92 -12.76
C SER A 198 20.67 -9.11 -13.71
N LEU A 199 21.36 -9.05 -14.84
CA LEU A 199 21.61 -10.24 -15.64
C LEU A 199 22.36 -11.22 -14.74
N PRO A 200 21.97 -12.50 -14.67
CA PRO A 200 22.76 -13.49 -13.95
C PRO A 200 24.19 -13.40 -14.48
N ALA A 201 25.17 -13.32 -13.57
CA ALA A 201 26.57 -13.33 -13.95
C ALA A 201 26.78 -14.48 -14.91
N ARG A 202 27.30 -14.19 -16.11
CA ARG A 202 27.70 -15.24 -17.04
C ARG A 202 28.72 -16.10 -16.32
N VAL A 203 28.28 -17.23 -15.80
CA VAL A 203 29.16 -18.28 -15.32
C VAL A 203 29.89 -18.78 -16.56
N LEU A 204 31.08 -18.25 -16.82
CA LEU A 204 32.00 -18.90 -17.72
C LEU A 204 32.31 -20.25 -17.06
N PRO A 205 32.08 -21.38 -17.74
CA PRO A 205 32.49 -22.66 -17.20
C PRO A 205 33.97 -22.57 -16.83
N GLN A 206 34.29 -22.90 -15.58
CA GLN A 206 35.68 -23.13 -15.19
C GLN A 206 36.25 -24.18 -16.14
N SER A 207 37.41 -23.86 -16.69
CA SER A 207 38.18 -24.63 -17.68
C SER A 207 37.77 -26.11 -17.79
N LEU A 208 37.36 -26.50 -19.01
CA LEU A 208 37.14 -27.89 -19.37
C LEU A 208 38.41 -28.71 -19.02
N PRO A 209 38.29 -29.90 -18.40
CA PRO A 209 39.42 -30.80 -18.27
C PRO A 209 39.96 -31.12 -19.68
N GLU A 210 41.28 -31.01 -19.84
CA GLU A 210 41.94 -31.40 -21.09
C GLU A 210 41.66 -32.88 -21.38
N GLY A 211 40.89 -33.12 -22.44
CA GLY A 211 40.67 -34.44 -23.00
C GLY A 211 39.33 -35.07 -22.64
N ALA A 212 38.27 -34.71 -23.37
CA ALA A 212 37.34 -35.67 -23.97
C ALA A 212 36.20 -34.94 -24.72
N GLY A 213 36.09 -35.21 -26.03
CA GLY A 213 34.82 -35.20 -26.78
C GLY A 213 34.14 -33.85 -27.01
N ALA A 214 34.09 -33.43 -28.28
CA ALA A 214 33.29 -32.30 -28.75
C ALA A 214 31.84 -32.43 -28.27
N THR A 215 31.42 -31.54 -27.36
CA THR A 215 30.02 -31.46 -26.91
C THR A 215 29.43 -30.15 -27.39
N LEU A 216 28.52 -30.24 -28.35
CA LEU A 216 27.81 -29.11 -28.94
C LEU A 216 26.63 -28.74 -28.02
N THR A 217 26.68 -27.59 -27.36
CA THR A 217 25.55 -27.09 -26.55
C THR A 217 24.85 -25.98 -27.34
N VAL A 218 23.63 -26.25 -27.78
CA VAL A 218 22.78 -25.28 -28.50
C VAL A 218 22.30 -24.22 -27.52
N LEU A 219 22.84 -23.01 -27.65
CA LEU A 219 22.37 -21.82 -26.94
C LEU A 219 21.37 -21.09 -27.84
N ALA A 220 20.10 -21.11 -27.43
CA ALA A 220 18.91 -20.52 -28.05
C ALA A 220 18.29 -21.33 -29.22
N TYR A 221 17.00 -21.61 -29.07
CA TYR A 221 16.10 -21.76 -30.21
C TYR A 221 15.07 -20.62 -30.11
N ARG A 222 14.92 -19.85 -31.19
CA ARG A 222 13.77 -18.96 -31.37
C ARG A 222 13.18 -19.17 -32.76
N VAL A 223 11.88 -19.42 -32.72
CA VAL A 223 10.82 -19.20 -33.72
C VAL A 223 10.79 -20.10 -34.95
N ALA A 224 9.67 -20.82 -35.10
CA ALA A 224 8.93 -20.85 -36.36
C ALA A 224 7.44 -21.17 -36.14
N ASN A 225 6.59 -20.32 -36.72
CA ASN A 225 5.17 -20.59 -36.97
C ASN A 225 5.00 -21.82 -37.88
N ALA A 226 3.98 -22.64 -37.62
CA ALA A 226 3.25 -23.37 -38.65
C ALA A 226 1.84 -23.77 -38.17
N VAL A 227 0.94 -23.82 -39.13
CA VAL A 227 -0.52 -23.71 -39.07
C VAL A 227 -1.19 -25.08 -39.16
N ALA A 228 -2.42 -25.14 -38.61
CA ALA A 228 -3.54 -26.05 -38.91
C ALA A 228 -3.45 -27.52 -38.49
N GLY A 229 -4.52 -27.97 -37.81
CA GLY A 229 -4.80 -29.37 -37.54
C GLY A 229 -6.05 -29.59 -36.72
N GLN A 230 -7.21 -29.43 -37.37
CA GLN A 230 -8.52 -30.07 -37.15
C GLN A 230 -8.96 -30.53 -35.73
N TRP A 231 -10.14 -30.04 -35.35
CA TRP A 231 -11.10 -30.70 -34.44
C TRP A 231 -11.47 -32.12 -34.92
N PRO A 232 -11.80 -33.05 -34.00
CA PRO A 232 -13.22 -33.31 -33.76
C PRO A 232 -13.61 -33.60 -32.29
N GLY A 233 -14.70 -32.98 -31.85
CA GLY A 233 -15.83 -33.69 -31.26
C GLY A 233 -15.74 -34.18 -29.80
N GLY A 234 -16.48 -33.50 -28.93
CA GLY A 234 -17.53 -34.18 -28.15
C GLY A 234 -17.39 -34.21 -26.64
N LYS A 235 -18.40 -33.60 -25.99
CA LYS A 235 -18.92 -33.83 -24.61
C LYS A 235 -17.92 -33.44 -23.49
N GLY A 236 -18.16 -32.42 -22.67
CA GLY A 236 -19.38 -32.12 -21.93
C GLY A 236 -19.15 -32.46 -20.45
N TRP A 237 -19.49 -31.51 -19.57
CA TRP A 237 -19.77 -31.61 -18.13
C TRP A 237 -18.89 -30.80 -17.16
N TYR A 238 -19.64 -30.26 -16.19
CA TYR A 238 -19.44 -29.18 -15.22
C TYR A 238 -18.73 -29.62 -13.93
N GLY A 239 -18.27 -28.60 -13.16
CA GLY A 239 -18.06 -28.63 -11.71
C GLY A 239 -16.97 -27.61 -11.34
N ALA A 240 -17.23 -26.35 -10.97
CA ALA A 240 -18.06 -25.82 -9.88
C ALA A 240 -17.70 -26.42 -8.52
N PHE A 241 -16.71 -25.83 -7.84
CA PHE A 241 -16.82 -25.19 -6.53
C PHE A 241 -15.79 -24.05 -6.45
#